data_AF-A0A8T6Q0M2-F1
#
_entry.id   AF-A0A8T6Q0M2-F1
#
_cell.length_a   1.000
_cell.length_b   1.000
_cell.length_c   1.000
_cell.angle_alpha   90.00
_cell.angle_beta   90.00
_cell.angle_gamma   90.00
#
_symmetry.space_group_name_H-M   'P 1'
#
loop_
_entity.id
_entity.type
_entity.pdbx_description
1 polymer ?
#
loop_
_entity_poly.entity_id
_entity_poly.type
_entity_poly.pdbx_seq_one_letter_code
_entity_poly.pdbx_strand_id
1 'polypeptide(L)'
;MSEEIKNTAITAAGYVYQNRQGLKLLCDWLDAPTRYTRVKFECDDEAVAPTGLDDIVAERPNHLVDLQQVKYTPNPAEHPLNWAWMLERTGKTARSRSMLRK
;
A
#
# COMPACT_ATOMS: atom_id res chain seq x y z
N MET A 1 -31.84 16.15 10.11
CA MET A 1 -30.86 15.59 9.14
C MET A 1 -29.66 15.14 9.96
N SER A 2 -29.72 13.93 10.51
CA SER A 2 -28.59 13.32 11.22
C SER A 2 -27.62 12.81 10.16
N GLU A 3 -26.44 13.41 10.07
CA GLU A 3 -25.33 12.83 9.33
C GLU A 3 -24.99 11.50 9.99
N GLU A 4 -25.42 10.39 9.38
CA GLU A 4 -24.93 9.08 9.72
C GLU A 4 -23.44 9.05 9.36
N ILE A 5 -22.60 9.33 10.36
CA ILE A 5 -21.16 9.10 10.27
C ILE A 5 -21.01 7.61 9.98
N LYS A 6 -20.64 7.27 8.73
CA LYS A 6 -20.28 5.91 8.37
C LYS A 6 -19.17 5.47 9.29
N ASN A 7 -19.47 4.50 10.15
CA ASN A 7 -18.55 3.87 11.09
C ASN A 7 -17.52 3.00 10.34
N THR A 8 -16.88 3.54 9.31
CA THR A 8 -15.72 2.95 8.66
C THR A 8 -14.48 3.34 9.46
N ALA A 9 -14.39 2.88 10.70
CA ALA A 9 -13.25 3.07 11.61
C ALA A 9 -11.94 2.40 11.11
N ILE A 10 -11.95 1.84 9.89
CA ILE A 10 -10.82 1.18 9.23
C ILE A 10 -9.79 2.21 8.69
N THR A 11 -10.21 3.42 8.31
CA THR A 11 -9.32 4.39 7.63
C THR A 11 -8.11 4.78 8.47
N ALA A 12 -8.28 5.20 9.72
CA ALA A 12 -7.16 5.68 10.53
C ALA A 12 -6.13 4.58 10.85
N ALA A 13 -6.58 3.38 11.23
CA ALA A 13 -5.68 2.28 11.57
C ALA A 13 -4.86 1.78 10.36
N GLY A 14 -5.47 1.75 9.18
CA GLY A 14 -4.79 1.41 7.93
C GLY A 14 -3.65 2.38 7.60
N TYR A 15 -3.91 3.69 7.63
CA TYR A 15 -2.88 4.72 7.40
C TYR A 15 -1.78 4.67 8.46
N VAL A 16 -2.12 4.47 9.74
CA VAL A 16 -1.12 4.31 10.79
C VAL A 16 -0.23 3.09 10.54
N TYR A 17 -0.80 1.97 10.06
CA TYR A 17 -0.03 0.78 9.74
C TYR A 17 0.92 1.02 8.55
N GLN A 18 0.46 1.66 7.48
CA GLN A 18 1.29 2.05 6.34
C GLN A 18 2.43 2.98 6.77
N ASN A 19 2.13 4.01 7.58
CA ASN A 19 3.15 4.92 8.12
C ASN A 19 4.21 4.17 8.92
N ARG A 20 3.82 3.18 9.73
CA ARG A 20 4.79 2.33 10.46
C ARG A 20 5.68 1.51 9.53
N GLN A 21 5.13 0.98 8.44
CA GLN A 21 5.94 0.26 7.44
C GLN A 21 6.97 1.19 6.78
N GLY A 22 6.56 2.39 6.39
CA GLY A 22 7.50 3.33 5.79
C GLY A 22 8.49 3.92 6.80
N LEU A 23 8.09 4.15 8.07
CA LEU A 23 9.04 4.51 9.13
C LEU A 23 10.12 3.45 9.33
N LYS A 24 9.75 2.17 9.28
CA LYS A 24 10.73 1.08 9.32
C LYS A 24 11.72 1.17 8.14
N LEU A 25 11.23 1.43 6.93
CA LEU A 25 12.08 1.64 5.75
C LEU A 25 13.03 2.84 5.95
N LEU A 26 12.55 3.93 6.53
CA LEU A 26 13.37 5.11 6.82
C LEU A 26 14.42 4.80 7.89
N CYS A 27 14.12 4.00 8.91
CA CYS A 27 15.13 3.51 9.86
C CYS A 27 16.22 2.69 9.15
N ASP A 28 15.82 1.75 8.28
CA ASP A 28 16.78 0.97 7.48
C ASP A 28 17.63 1.89 6.57
N TRP A 29 17.08 3.03 6.14
CA TRP A 29 17.82 4.03 5.37
C TRP A 29 18.80 4.82 6.23
N LEU A 30 18.43 5.19 7.46
CA LEU A 30 19.34 5.86 8.39
C LEU A 30 20.55 4.98 8.73
N ASP A 31 20.35 3.67 8.85
CA ASP A 31 21.43 2.70 9.08
C ASP A 31 22.33 2.50 7.85
N ALA A 32 21.81 2.75 6.64
CA ALA A 32 22.54 2.65 5.38
C ALA A 32 22.18 3.80 4.42
N PRO A 33 22.74 5.02 4.61
CA PRO A 33 22.31 6.22 3.88
C PRO A 33 22.44 6.16 2.36
N THR A 34 23.30 5.30 1.83
CA THR A 34 23.50 5.09 0.38
C THR A 34 22.50 4.12 -0.24
N ARG A 35 21.66 3.46 0.57
CA ARG A 35 20.73 2.42 0.11
C ARG A 35 19.62 2.96 -0.78
N TYR A 36 19.14 4.16 -0.47
CA TYR A 36 18.09 4.84 -1.23
C TYR A 36 18.53 6.26 -1.58
N THR A 37 18.02 6.77 -2.69
CA THR A 37 18.18 8.18 -3.10
C THR A 37 16.93 8.99 -2.78
N ARG A 38 15.76 8.34 -2.78
CA ARG A 38 14.47 8.95 -2.50
C ARG A 38 13.47 7.92 -2.02
N VAL A 39 12.58 8.32 -1.12
CA VAL A 39 11.42 7.52 -0.70
C VAL A 39 10.17 8.37 -0.84
N LYS A 40 9.11 7.81 -1.42
CA LYS A 40 7.79 8.42 -1.56
C LYS A 40 6.74 7.54 -0.89
N PHE A 41 5.79 8.17 -0.22
CA PHE A 41 4.62 7.51 0.36
C PHE A 41 3.41 7.87 -0.48
N GLU A 42 2.46 6.95 -0.65
CA GLU A 42 1.22 7.17 -1.41
C GLU A 42 1.53 7.73 -2.82
N CYS A 43 2.40 7.05 -3.57
CA CYS A 43 2.93 7.58 -4.83
C CYS A 43 1.92 7.42 -5.99
N ASP A 44 1.07 8.43 -6.16
CA ASP A 44 0.05 8.49 -7.22
C ASP A 44 0.58 8.83 -8.64
N ASP A 45 1.89 9.03 -8.79
CA ASP A 45 2.55 9.38 -10.06
C ASP A 45 2.88 8.13 -10.90
N GLU A 46 2.08 7.89 -11.96
CA GLU A 46 2.26 6.77 -12.89
C GLU A 46 3.60 6.80 -13.65
N ALA A 47 4.25 7.96 -13.76
CA ALA A 47 5.58 8.06 -14.37
C ALA A 47 6.69 7.57 -13.44
N VAL A 48 6.39 7.42 -12.14
CA VAL A 48 7.35 7.04 -11.10
C VAL A 48 7.13 5.60 -10.64
N ALA A 49 5.88 5.17 -10.51
CA ALA A 49 5.56 3.81 -10.09
C ALA A 49 4.31 3.27 -10.82
N PRO A 50 4.23 1.95 -11.09
CA PRO A 50 3.02 1.33 -11.59
C PRO A 50 1.87 1.50 -10.60
N THR A 51 0.73 1.96 -11.09
CA THR A 51 -0.50 2.13 -10.29
C THR A 51 -0.88 0.83 -9.58
N GLY A 52 -1.04 0.91 -8.27
CA GLY A 52 -1.50 -0.18 -7.41
C GLY A 52 -0.41 -0.86 -6.58
N LEU A 53 0.89 -0.59 -6.76
CA LEU A 53 1.97 -1.12 -5.91
C LEU A 53 2.74 -0.02 -5.15
N ASP A 54 2.15 1.16 -5.10
CA ASP A 54 2.77 2.47 -4.87
C ASP A 54 2.54 3.04 -3.47
N ASP A 55 2.05 2.22 -2.53
CA ASP A 55 1.80 2.68 -1.16
C ASP A 55 3.11 3.22 -0.52
N ILE A 56 4.27 2.62 -0.82
CA ILE A 56 5.61 3.17 -0.57
C ILE A 56 6.54 2.82 -1.75
N VAL A 57 7.24 3.83 -2.27
CA VAL A 57 8.18 3.70 -3.39
C VAL A 57 9.56 4.17 -2.94
N ALA A 58 10.56 3.27 -2.96
CA ALA A 58 11.94 3.61 -2.62
C ALA A 58 12.85 3.48 -3.85
N GLU A 59 13.44 4.60 -4.25
CA GLU A 59 14.40 4.68 -5.34
C GLU A 59 15.80 4.35 -4.79
N ARG A 60 16.47 3.42 -5.44
CA ARG A 60 17.85 3.01 -5.15
C ARG A 60 18.82 3.73 -6.11
N PRO A 61 20.13 3.73 -5.79
CA PRO A 61 21.13 4.04 -6.80
C PRO A 61 20.96 3.16 -8.06
N ASN A 62 21.35 3.71 -9.21
CA ASN A 62 21.21 3.07 -10.53
C ASN A 62 19.76 2.93 -11.02
N HIS A 63 18.85 3.79 -10.56
CA HIS A 63 17.46 3.89 -11.03
C HIS A 63 16.61 2.61 -10.79
N LEU A 64 17.03 1.74 -9.87
CA LEU A 64 16.21 0.64 -9.41
C LEU A 64 15.16 1.15 -8.41
N VAL A 65 13.98 0.55 -8.42
CA VAL A 65 12.87 0.96 -7.56
C VAL A 65 12.33 -0.24 -6.80
N ASP A 66 12.22 -0.09 -5.48
CA ASP A 66 11.47 -1.00 -4.63
C ASP A 66 10.04 -0.47 -4.47
N LEU A 67 9.07 -1.32 -4.80
CA LEU A 67 7.65 -1.04 -4.67
C LEU A 67 7.09 -1.85 -3.50
N GLN A 68 6.49 -1.17 -2.53
CA GLN A 68 5.84 -1.83 -1.40
C GLN A 68 4.35 -1.49 -1.40
N GLN A 69 3.54 -2.53 -1.52
CA GLN A 69 2.10 -2.45 -1.30
C GLN A 69 1.79 -2.90 0.12
N VAL A 70 1.06 -2.08 0.88
CA VAL A 70 0.71 -2.35 2.27
C VAL A 70 -0.77 -2.67 2.37
N LYS A 71 -1.08 -3.87 2.90
CA LYS A 71 -2.46 -4.29 3.19
C LYS A 71 -2.63 -4.47 4.69
N TYR A 72 -3.77 -4.02 5.19
CA TYR A 72 -4.16 -4.13 6.58
C TYR A 72 -5.59 -4.67 6.66
N THR A 73 -5.83 -5.56 7.63
CA THR A 73 -7.16 -6.06 7.95
C THR A 73 -7.34 -6.11 9.47
N PRO A 74 -8.43 -5.55 10.01
CA PRO A 74 -8.80 -5.76 11.41
C PRO A 74 -9.54 -7.09 11.63
N ASN A 75 -10.01 -7.76 10.56
CA ASN A 75 -10.74 -9.03 10.62
C ASN A 75 -10.08 -10.08 9.70
N PRO A 76 -9.01 -10.75 10.14
CA PRO A 76 -8.29 -11.72 9.32
C PRO A 76 -9.09 -12.99 9.02
N ALA A 77 -10.16 -13.29 9.77
CA ALA A 77 -11.01 -14.46 9.51
C ALA A 77 -11.85 -14.25 8.23
N GLU A 78 -12.36 -13.04 8.01
CA GLU A 78 -13.15 -12.69 6.83
C GLU A 78 -12.29 -12.14 5.68
N HIS A 79 -11.15 -11.52 5.99
CA HIS A 79 -10.26 -10.90 5.01
C HIS A 79 -8.83 -11.42 5.22
N PRO A 80 -8.52 -12.65 4.79
CA PRO A 80 -7.31 -13.36 5.19
C PRO A 80 -6.02 -12.83 4.54
N LEU A 81 -6.10 -11.88 3.61
CA LEU A 81 -4.97 -11.31 2.86
C LEU A 81 -4.04 -12.38 2.24
N ASN A 82 -4.57 -13.57 1.95
CA ASN A 82 -3.85 -14.61 1.23
C ASN A 82 -3.97 -14.38 -0.29
N TRP A 83 -3.13 -15.07 -1.07
CA TRP A 83 -3.11 -14.88 -2.53
C TRP A 83 -4.46 -15.18 -3.20
N ALA A 84 -5.16 -16.23 -2.75
CA ALA A 84 -6.45 -16.60 -3.32
C ALA A 84 -7.46 -15.45 -3.19
N TRP A 85 -7.55 -14.87 -1.99
CA TRP A 85 -8.45 -13.76 -1.69
C TRP A 85 -8.00 -12.45 -2.36
N MET A 86 -6.70 -12.13 -2.31
CA MET A 86 -6.18 -10.88 -2.90
C MET A 86 -6.26 -10.84 -4.43
N LEU A 87 -6.21 -12.00 -5.09
CA LEU A 87 -6.30 -12.14 -6.54
C LEU A 87 -7.75 -12.33 -7.03
N GLU A 88 -8.69 -12.57 -6.12
CA GLU A 88 -10.10 -12.70 -6.46
C GLU A 88 -10.62 -11.41 -7.12
N ARG A 89 -11.34 -11.57 -8.23
CA ARG A 89 -12.00 -10.47 -8.93
C ARG A 89 -13.46 -10.47 -8.50
N THR A 90 -13.82 -9.56 -7.62
CA THR A 90 -15.17 -9.50 -7.03
C THR A 90 -16.23 -8.95 -7.99
N GLY A 91 -15.81 -8.24 -9.04
CA GLY A 91 -16.72 -7.71 -10.05
C GLY A 91 -16.99 -8.66 -11.22
N LYS A 92 -18.18 -8.52 -11.82
CA LYS A 92 -18.65 -9.35 -12.97
C LYS A 92 -18.22 -8.82 -14.34
N THR A 93 -17.53 -7.68 -14.39
CA THR A 93 -17.16 -7.04 -15.66
C THR A 93 -15.72 -7.36 -16.05
N ALA A 94 -15.39 -7.24 -17.33
CA ALA A 94 -14.02 -7.39 -17.83
C ALA A 94 -13.02 -6.39 -17.18
N ARG A 95 -13.51 -5.26 -16.65
CA ARG A 95 -12.71 -4.24 -15.96
C ARG A 95 -12.50 -4.49 -14.47
N SER A 96 -13.15 -5.50 -13.90
CA SER A 96 -13.06 -5.79 -12.46
C SER A 96 -11.62 -6.07 -12.07
N ARG A 97 -11.09 -5.37 -11.09
CA ARG A 97 -9.72 -5.57 -10.62
C ARG A 97 -9.72 -6.35 -9.32
N SER A 98 -8.60 -7.05 -9.07
CA SER A 98 -8.36 -7.70 -7.79
C SER A 98 -7.78 -6.70 -6.80
N MET A 99 -7.77 -7.01 -5.51
CA MET A 99 -7.24 -6.10 -4.49
C MET A 99 -5.73 -5.85 -4.60
N LEU A 100 -5.01 -6.76 -5.25
CA LEU A 100 -3.60 -6.60 -5.55
C LEU A 100 -3.36 -5.51 -6.60
N ARG A 101 -4.28 -5.35 -7.56
CA ARG A 101 -4.19 -4.37 -8.64
C ARG A 101 -5.29 -3.32 -8.43
N LYS A 102 -5.00 -2.29 -7.61
CA LYS A 102 -5.91 -1.14 -7.49
C LYS A 102 -6.18 -0.51 -8.86
#